data_AF-A0A433TLA4-F1
#
_entry.id   AF-A0A433TLA4-F1
#
_cell.length_a   1.000
_cell.length_b   1.000
_cell.length_c   1.000
_cell.angle_alpha   90.00
_cell.angle_beta   90.00
_cell.angle_gamma   90.00
#
_symmetry.space_group_name_H-M   'P 1'
#
loop_
_entity.id
_entity.type
_entity.pdbx_description
1 polymer ?
#
loop_
_entity_poly.entity_id
_entity_poly.type
_entity_poly.pdbx_seq_one_letter_code
_entity_poly.pdbx_strand_id
1 'polypeptide(L)'
;MAEAAEKVKASVQKVKDRAQNIVDEIAADRAIAETKLEAAKPALEAAEAALQTIKPADISTVKKLGKPPHLIMRIMDCCLILFRRKLDPNEPDPERPCPRPCWPEALK
;
A
#
# COMPACT_ATOMS: atom_id res chain seq x y z
N MET A 1 -12.64 -14.61 57.60
CA MET A 1 -11.63 -13.86 56.81
C MET A 1 -11.06 -14.64 55.63
N ALA A 2 -11.22 -15.98 55.54
CA ALA A 2 -10.69 -16.79 54.43
C ALA A 2 -11.44 -16.61 53.08
N GLU A 3 -12.77 -16.47 53.07
CA GLU A 3 -13.56 -16.34 51.82
C GLU A 3 -13.29 -15.06 51.02
N ALA A 4 -12.94 -13.95 51.69
CA ALA A 4 -12.65 -12.68 51.03
C ALA A 4 -11.32 -12.75 50.25
N ALA A 5 -10.31 -13.44 50.80
CA ALA A 5 -9.01 -13.62 50.14
C ALA A 5 -9.12 -14.54 48.91
N GLU A 6 -9.94 -15.59 48.99
CA GLU A 6 -10.21 -16.47 47.84
C GLU A 6 -10.92 -15.74 46.69
N LYS A 7 -11.96 -14.94 46.99
CA LYS A 7 -12.66 -14.14 45.96
C LYS A 7 -11.74 -13.15 45.26
N VAL A 8 -10.84 -12.49 46.00
CA VAL A 8 -9.87 -11.55 45.43
C VAL A 8 -8.85 -12.29 44.57
N LYS A 9 -8.32 -13.43 45.04
CA LYS A 9 -7.38 -14.25 44.27
C LYS A 9 -7.99 -14.74 42.95
N ALA A 10 -9.24 -15.21 42.98
CA ALA A 10 -9.97 -15.64 41.79
C ALA A 10 -10.24 -14.49 40.79
N SER A 11 -10.50 -13.28 41.30
CA SER A 11 -10.74 -12.09 40.47
C SER A 11 -9.46 -11.60 39.80
N VAL A 12 -8.33 -11.59 40.52
CA VAL A 12 -7.01 -11.24 39.96
C VAL A 12 -6.58 -12.26 38.91
N GLN A 13 -6.83 -13.55 39.14
CA GLN A 13 -6.52 -14.59 38.17
C GLN A 13 -7.28 -14.39 36.85
N LYS A 14 -8.59 -14.13 36.90
CA LYS A 14 -9.41 -13.85 35.70
C LYS A 14 -8.91 -12.64 34.91
N VAL A 15 -8.46 -11.59 35.60
CA VAL A 15 -7.93 -10.38 34.94
C VAL A 15 -6.58 -10.70 34.29
N LYS A 16 -5.72 -11.47 34.96
CA LYS A 16 -4.44 -11.94 34.42
C LYS A 16 -4.64 -12.79 33.16
N ASP A 17 -5.56 -13.76 33.19
CA ASP A 17 -5.80 -14.66 32.06
C ASP A 17 -6.36 -13.87 30.85
N ARG A 18 -7.24 -12.89 31.09
CA ARG A 18 -7.73 -12.00 30.02
C ARG A 18 -6.63 -11.14 29.42
N ALA A 19 -5.77 -10.56 30.26
CA ALA A 19 -4.64 -9.77 29.79
C ALA A 19 -3.65 -10.64 29.00
N GLN A 20 -3.40 -11.87 29.45
CA GLN A 20 -2.52 -12.80 28.75
C GLN A 20 -3.05 -13.15 27.36
N ASN A 21 -4.34 -13.48 27.24
CA ASN A 21 -4.94 -13.77 25.94
C ASN A 21 -4.81 -12.59 24.97
N ILE A 22 -5.03 -11.35 25.43
CA ILE A 22 -4.88 -10.15 24.59
C ILE A 22 -3.43 -9.98 24.13
N VAL A 23 -2.47 -10.21 25.03
CA VAL A 23 -1.04 -10.13 24.69
C VAL A 23 -0.67 -11.19 23.65
N ASP A 24 -1.18 -12.41 23.81
CA ASP A 24 -0.90 -13.52 22.90
C ASP A 24 -1.52 -13.27 21.51
N GLU A 25 -2.73 -12.72 21.44
CA GLU A 25 -3.38 -12.29 20.18
C GLU A 25 -2.58 -11.18 19.47
N ILE A 26 -2.17 -10.14 20.20
CA ILE A 26 -1.36 -9.05 19.63
C ILE A 26 -0.01 -9.57 19.14
N ALA A 27 0.61 -10.50 19.87
CA ALA A 27 1.88 -11.11 19.48
C ALA A 27 1.73 -11.91 18.19
N ALA A 28 0.64 -12.67 18.04
CA ALA A 28 0.33 -13.40 16.81
C ALA A 28 0.12 -12.46 15.62
N ASP A 29 -0.69 -11.41 15.78
CA ASP A 29 -0.94 -10.42 14.73
C ASP A 29 0.33 -9.67 14.33
N ARG A 30 1.16 -9.31 15.30
CA ARG A 30 2.46 -8.68 15.06
C ARG A 30 3.38 -9.57 14.24
N ALA A 31 3.48 -10.86 14.57
CA ALA A 31 4.32 -11.80 13.84
C ALA A 31 3.88 -11.93 12.37
N ILE A 32 2.57 -11.95 12.11
CA ILE A 32 2.01 -11.98 10.75
C ILE A 32 2.32 -10.67 10.01
N ALA A 33 2.16 -9.52 10.68
CA ALA A 33 2.44 -8.21 10.10
C ALA A 33 3.93 -8.03 9.76
N GLU A 34 4.82 -8.40 10.68
CA GLU A 34 6.28 -8.35 10.47
C GLU A 34 6.69 -9.27 9.32
N THR A 35 6.16 -10.49 9.25
CA THR A 35 6.46 -11.41 8.14
C THR A 35 6.07 -10.82 6.78
N LYS A 36 4.87 -10.21 6.68
CA LYS A 36 4.42 -9.55 5.44
C LYS A 36 5.27 -8.32 5.10
N LEU A 37 5.69 -7.57 6.11
CA LEU A 37 6.53 -6.39 5.96
C LEU A 37 7.93 -6.77 5.46
N GLU A 38 8.58 -7.76 6.08
CA GLU A 38 9.89 -8.26 5.65
C GLU A 38 9.84 -8.83 4.23
N ALA A 39 8.75 -9.51 3.85
CA ALA A 39 8.58 -9.99 2.48
C ALA A 39 8.40 -8.87 1.44
N ALA A 40 7.82 -7.73 1.84
CA ALA A 40 7.56 -6.59 0.94
C ALA A 40 8.75 -5.62 0.82
N LYS A 41 9.56 -5.47 1.88
CA LYS A 41 10.76 -4.62 1.91
C LYS A 41 11.71 -4.77 0.71
N PRO A 42 12.15 -5.98 0.32
CA PRO A 42 13.13 -6.11 -0.76
C PRO A 42 12.57 -5.61 -2.10
N ALA A 43 11.28 -5.79 -2.36
CA ALA A 43 10.65 -5.28 -3.57
C ALA A 43 10.55 -3.75 -3.57
N LEU A 44 10.29 -3.14 -2.40
CA LEU A 44 10.26 -1.70 -2.25
C LEU A 44 11.65 -1.07 -2.46
N GLU A 45 12.68 -1.64 -1.83
CA GLU A 45 14.07 -1.17 -1.96
C GLU A 45 14.58 -1.31 -3.41
N ALA A 46 14.26 -2.43 -4.08
CA ALA A 46 14.59 -2.62 -5.48
C ALA A 46 13.90 -1.59 -6.39
N ALA A 47 12.64 -1.27 -6.11
CA ALA A 47 11.90 -0.23 -6.84
C ALA A 47 12.51 1.16 -6.61
N GLU A 48 12.89 1.49 -5.38
CA GLU A 48 13.57 2.76 -5.06
C GLU A 48 14.92 2.87 -5.75
N ALA A 49 15.73 1.81 -5.72
CA ALA A 49 17.01 1.76 -6.42
C ALA A 49 16.82 1.96 -7.94
N ALA A 50 15.81 1.32 -8.54
CA ALA A 50 15.50 1.51 -9.96
C ALA A 50 15.13 2.96 -10.28
N LEU A 51 14.34 3.63 -9.42
CA LEU A 51 13.99 5.04 -9.59
C LEU A 51 15.22 5.95 -9.60
N GLN A 52 16.24 5.66 -8.77
CA GLN A 52 17.49 6.42 -8.74
C GLN A 52 18.32 6.30 -10.02
N THR A 53 18.07 5.27 -10.86
CA THR A 53 18.77 5.11 -12.13
C THR A 53 18.21 5.95 -13.28
N ILE A 54 17.01 6.53 -13.11
CA ILE A 54 16.30 7.28 -14.16
C ILE A 54 16.97 8.64 -14.36
N LYS A 55 17.35 8.97 -15.59
CA LYS A 55 17.99 10.24 -15.91
C LYS A 55 16.95 11.29 -16.33
N PRO A 56 17.22 12.60 -16.13
CA PRO A 56 16.35 13.66 -16.61
C PRO A 56 16.08 13.62 -18.13
N ALA A 57 17.03 13.08 -18.90
CA ALA A 57 16.90 12.90 -20.36
C ALA A 57 15.81 11.86 -20.72
N ASP A 58 15.68 10.78 -19.93
CA ASP A 58 14.68 9.74 -20.15
C ASP A 58 13.27 10.30 -19.91
N ILE A 59 13.10 11.07 -18.82
CA ILE A 59 11.86 11.78 -18.49
C ILE A 59 11.47 12.75 -19.62
N SER A 60 12.46 13.51 -20.11
CA SER A 60 12.24 14.46 -21.22
C SER A 60 11.80 13.77 -22.50
N THR A 61 12.29 12.55 -22.75
CA THR A 61 11.90 11.74 -23.91
C THR A 61 10.45 11.31 -23.79
N VAL A 62 10.02 10.82 -22.62
CA VAL A 62 8.63 10.43 -22.37
C VAL A 62 7.67 11.62 -22.52
N LYS A 63 8.03 12.80 -22.00
CA LYS A 63 7.21 14.03 -22.14
C LYS A 63 7.01 14.49 -23.58
N LYS A 64 7.94 14.16 -24.49
CA LYS A 64 7.86 14.53 -25.91
C LYS A 64 7.01 13.56 -26.73
N LEU A 65 6.57 12.43 -26.16
CA LEU A 65 5.69 11.50 -26.84
C LEU A 65 4.29 12.12 -26.96
N GLY A 66 3.92 12.57 -28.17
CA GLY A 66 2.58 13.12 -28.42
C GLY A 66 1.47 12.07 -28.25
N LYS A 67 1.68 10.85 -28.75
CA LYS A 67 0.81 9.68 -28.53
C LYS A 67 1.66 8.53 -27.99
N PRO A 68 1.91 8.45 -26.68
CA PRO A 68 2.70 7.36 -26.12
C PRO A 68 2.00 6.00 -26.29
N PRO A 69 2.74 4.88 -26.25
CA PRO A 69 2.15 3.56 -26.17
C PRO A 69 1.16 3.47 -25.00
N HIS A 70 0.03 2.79 -25.24
CA HIS A 70 -1.07 2.67 -24.27
C HIS A 70 -0.61 2.17 -22.90
N LEU A 71 0.38 1.28 -22.85
CA LEU A 71 0.94 0.78 -21.58
C LEU A 71 1.53 1.90 -20.71
N ILE A 72 2.27 2.84 -21.31
CA ILE A 72 2.86 3.98 -20.59
C ILE A 72 1.77 4.87 -20.01
N MET A 73 0.70 5.10 -20.80
CA MET A 73 -0.44 5.89 -20.35
C MET A 73 -1.08 5.30 -19.09
N ARG A 74 -1.21 3.96 -19.02
CA ARG A 74 -1.77 3.28 -17.84
C ARG A 74 -0.89 3.32 -16.62
N ILE A 75 0.42 3.15 -16.81
CA ILE A 75 1.36 3.25 -15.70
C ILE A 75 1.29 4.67 -15.11
N MET A 76 1.16 5.70 -15.95
CA MET A 76 0.98 7.08 -15.47
C MET A 76 -0.38 7.30 -14.80
N ASP A 77 -1.48 6.69 -15.26
CA ASP A 77 -2.77 6.74 -14.56
C ASP A 77 -2.64 6.17 -13.13
N CYS A 78 -1.90 5.07 -12.95
CA CYS A 78 -1.61 4.53 -11.61
C CYS A 78 -0.83 5.53 -10.74
N CYS A 79 0.14 6.24 -11.32
CA CYS A 79 0.85 7.31 -10.62
C CYS A 79 -0.09 8.45 -10.21
N LEU A 80 -0.99 8.89 -11.10
CA LEU A 80 -1.97 9.94 -10.80
C LEU A 80 -2.89 9.54 -9.64
N ILE A 81 -3.35 8.29 -9.61
CA ILE A 81 -4.14 7.73 -8.50
C ILE A 81 -3.34 7.75 -7.20
N LEU A 82 -2.09 7.25 -7.22
CA LEU A 82 -1.22 7.19 -6.05
C LEU A 82 -0.98 8.58 -5.45
N PHE A 83 -0.76 9.58 -6.29
CA PHE A 83 -0.56 10.97 -5.88
C PHE A 83 -1.85 11.75 -5.66
N ARG A 84 -3.02 11.10 -5.72
CA ARG A 84 -4.35 11.72 -5.56
C ARG A 84 -4.54 12.94 -6.47
N ARG A 85 -4.02 12.86 -7.69
CA ARG A 85 -4.18 13.88 -8.73
C ARG A 85 -5.55 13.74 -9.40
N LYS A 86 -5.94 14.79 -10.13
CA LYS A 86 -7.18 14.78 -10.90
C LYS A 86 -7.11 13.71 -11.99
N LEU A 87 -8.21 12.99 -12.15
CA LEU A 87 -8.44 12.05 -13.24
C LEU A 87 -9.61 12.54 -14.07
N ASP A 88 -9.57 12.25 -15.36
CA ASP A 88 -10.71 12.48 -16.23
C ASP A 88 -11.82 11.44 -15.93
N PRO A 89 -13.09 11.77 -16.24
CA PRO A 89 -14.19 10.83 -16.10
C PRO A 89 -13.93 9.53 -16.88
N ASN A 90 -14.35 8.41 -16.30
CA ASN A 90 -14.21 7.10 -16.93
C ASN A 90 -15.11 7.03 -18.19
N GLU A 91 -14.51 7.19 -19.36
CA GLU A 91 -15.15 7.02 -20.66
C GLU A 91 -14.58 5.80 -21.37
N PRO A 92 -15.38 5.05 -22.15
CA PRO A 92 -14.83 3.96 -22.96
C PRO A 92 -13.87 4.49 -24.03
N ASP A 93 -12.75 3.79 -24.23
CA ASP A 93 -11.80 4.09 -25.30
C ASP A 93 -12.38 3.61 -26.66
N PRO A 94 -12.43 4.47 -27.70
CA PRO A 94 -12.92 4.08 -29.02
C PRO A 94 -12.00 3.10 -29.75
N GLU A 95 -10.71 3.03 -29.40
CA GLU A 95 -9.72 2.17 -30.09
C GLU A 95 -9.53 0.81 -29.39
N ARG A 96 -9.95 0.67 -28.12
CA ARG A 96 -9.66 -0.52 -27.29
C ARG A 96 -10.76 -0.80 -26.27
N PRO A 97 -11.01 -2.07 -25.88
CA PRO A 97 -11.99 -2.42 -24.85
C PRO A 97 -11.48 -2.10 -23.43
N CYS A 98 -11.19 -0.83 -23.14
CA CYS A 98 -10.70 -0.35 -21.85
C CYS A 98 -11.10 1.13 -21.61
N PRO A 99 -11.04 1.62 -20.36
CA PRO A 99 -11.27 3.04 -20.04
C PRO A 99 -10.34 3.99 -20.80
N ARG A 100 -10.73 5.19 -21.21
CA ARG A 100 -9.80 6.14 -21.81
C ARG A 100 -8.72 6.53 -20.79
N PRO A 101 -7.42 6.47 -21.15
CA PRO A 101 -6.34 6.89 -20.25
C PRO A 101 -6.29 8.42 -20.07
N CYS A 102 -5.83 8.89 -18.90
CA CYS A 102 -5.78 10.31 -18.50
C CYS A 102 -4.44 10.97 -18.87
N TRP A 103 -3.97 10.77 -20.10
CA TRP A 103 -2.66 11.28 -20.53
C TRP A 103 -2.48 12.81 -20.47
N PRO A 104 -3.48 13.64 -20.83
CA PRO A 104 -3.36 15.08 -20.70
C PRO A 104 -3.09 15.54 -19.25
N GLU A 105 -3.67 14.84 -18.27
CA GLU A 105 -3.41 15.10 -16.85
C GLU A 105 -2.05 14.56 -16.42
N ALA A 106 -1.57 13.46 -16.98
CA ALA A 106 -0.25 12.89 -16.70
C ALA A 106 0.92 13.77 -17.14
N LEU A 107 0.71 14.67 -18.11
CA LEU A 107 1.72 15.61 -18.59
C LEU A 107 1.84 16.88 -17.74
N LYS A 108 0.89 17.14 -16.83
CA LYS A 108 0.87 18.32 -15.96
C LYS A 108 1.71 18.11 -14.70
#